data_AF-A0A9W7DRM8-F1
#
_entry.id   AF-A0A9W7DRM8-F1
#
_cell.length_a   1.000
_cell.length_b   1.000
_cell.length_c   1.000
_cell.angle_alpha   90.00
_cell.angle_beta   90.00
_cell.angle_gamma   90.00
#
_symmetry.space_group_name_H-M   'P 1'
#
loop_
_entity.id
_entity.type
_entity.pdbx_description
1 polymer ?
#
loop_
_entity_poly.entity_id
_entity_poly.type
_entity_poly.pdbx_seq_one_letter_code
_entity_poly.pdbx_strand_id
1 'polypeptide(L)'
;MLSRLTQTSVTLTKRTTTRTTSRNMSLLKSDEGSLATSTYHKVNMGIMALTPVAFALSPSVLSLPVDLALGLALPLHAHIGMSYVITDYVPKVSKGLMGPARIVLLGVTGVTILGLANLNLRGDGMTETVKSMWRGEKKVKENRK
;
A
#
# COMPACT_ATOMS: atom_id res chain seq x y z
N MET A 1 -48.96 52.55 -18.83
CA MET A 1 -47.49 52.46 -18.97
C MET A 1 -47.01 51.39 -17.99
N LEU A 2 -47.01 50.12 -18.41
CA LEU A 2 -46.80 48.95 -17.56
C LEU A 2 -45.37 48.41 -17.77
N SER A 3 -44.45 48.69 -16.85
CA SER A 3 -43.11 48.10 -16.84
C SER A 3 -43.15 46.74 -16.13
N ARG A 4 -43.09 45.65 -16.90
CA ARG A 4 -42.92 44.29 -16.36
C ARG A 4 -41.44 44.06 -16.06
N LEU A 5 -41.08 43.94 -14.79
CA LEU A 5 -39.79 43.45 -14.34
C LEU A 5 -39.74 41.93 -14.57
N THR A 6 -38.87 41.50 -15.48
CA THR A 6 -38.49 40.09 -15.68
C THR A 6 -37.50 39.69 -14.59
N GLN A 7 -37.95 38.90 -13.61
CA GLN A 7 -37.05 38.19 -12.70
C GLN A 7 -36.51 36.94 -13.40
N THR A 8 -35.21 36.93 -13.68
CA THR A 8 -34.49 35.75 -14.16
C THR A 8 -34.00 34.96 -12.95
N SER A 9 -34.75 33.94 -12.54
CA SER A 9 -34.34 33.03 -11.46
C SER A 9 -33.27 32.06 -11.97
N VAL A 10 -32.03 32.21 -11.50
CA VAL A 10 -30.94 31.26 -11.73
C VAL A 10 -31.17 30.05 -10.83
N THR A 11 -31.68 28.96 -11.40
CA THR A 11 -31.82 27.68 -10.71
C THR A 11 -30.45 27.05 -10.52
N LEU A 12 -29.87 27.22 -9.33
CA LEU A 12 -28.63 26.57 -8.91
C LEU A 12 -28.89 25.07 -8.72
N THR A 13 -28.72 24.27 -9.77
CA THR A 13 -28.79 22.81 -9.69
C THR A 13 -27.61 22.30 -8.86
N LYS A 14 -27.82 22.16 -7.55
CA LYS A 14 -26.90 21.49 -6.64
C LYS A 14 -26.91 20.00 -7.01
N ARG A 15 -25.98 19.59 -7.88
CA ARG A 15 -25.77 18.18 -8.25
C ARG A 15 -25.22 17.46 -7.02
N THR A 16 -26.11 17.05 -6.13
CA THR A 16 -25.81 16.14 -5.04
C THR A 16 -25.59 14.77 -5.65
N THR A 17 -24.37 14.54 -6.15
CA THR A 17 -23.90 13.18 -6.46
C THR A 17 -23.88 12.44 -5.14
N THR A 18 -24.92 11.67 -4.85
CA THR A 18 -24.94 10.68 -3.77
C THR A 18 -23.84 9.67 -4.06
N ARG A 19 -22.64 9.95 -3.55
CA ARG A 19 -21.48 9.06 -3.64
C ARG A 19 -21.79 7.89 -2.72
N THR A 20 -22.35 6.82 -3.27
CA THR A 20 -22.61 5.57 -2.55
C THR A 20 -21.28 5.09 -1.98
N THR A 21 -21.04 5.34 -0.69
CA THR A 21 -19.86 4.86 0.02
C THR A 21 -19.94 3.34 0.10
N SER A 22 -19.37 2.63 -0.87
CA SER A 22 -19.22 1.18 -0.78
C SER A 22 -18.42 0.88 0.49
N ARG A 23 -19.07 0.24 1.47
CA ARG A 23 -18.38 -0.29 2.67
C ARG A 23 -17.52 -1.50 2.33
N ASN A 24 -17.66 -2.07 1.13
CA ASN A 24 -16.89 -3.24 0.70
C ASN A 24 -15.61 -2.76 0.00
N MET A 25 -14.47 -3.14 0.57
CA MET A 25 -13.16 -2.91 -0.01
C MET A 25 -13.00 -3.84 -1.22
N SER A 26 -12.81 -3.29 -2.41
CA SER A 26 -12.47 -4.09 -3.59
C SER A 26 -10.97 -4.27 -3.66
N LEU A 27 -10.50 -5.53 -3.74
CA LEU A 27 -9.07 -5.82 -3.92
C LEU A 27 -8.51 -5.24 -5.23
N LEU A 28 -9.34 -5.13 -6.27
CA LEU A 28 -8.94 -4.56 -7.55
C LEU A 28 -8.99 -3.03 -7.57
N LYS A 29 -9.80 -2.43 -6.69
CA LYS A 29 -10.00 -0.98 -6.59
C LYS A 29 -9.71 -0.49 -5.18
N SER A 30 -8.48 -0.74 -4.74
CA SER A 30 -8.04 -0.50 -3.37
C SER A 30 -7.82 0.99 -3.04
N ASP A 31 -8.04 1.88 -4.00
CA ASP A 31 -8.06 3.34 -3.89
C ASP A 31 -9.47 3.94 -3.73
N GLU A 32 -10.53 3.14 -3.95
CA GLU A 32 -11.91 3.62 -3.90
C GLU A 32 -12.55 3.37 -2.52
N GLY A 33 -13.00 4.44 -1.87
CA GLY A 33 -13.86 4.37 -0.67
C GLY A 33 -13.16 4.75 0.64
N SER A 34 -13.95 5.21 1.62
CA SER A 34 -13.44 5.70 2.91
C SER A 34 -12.77 4.60 3.74
N LEU A 35 -13.23 3.36 3.60
CA LEU A 35 -12.65 2.21 4.29
C LEU A 35 -11.22 1.97 3.81
N ALA A 36 -10.98 1.94 2.49
CA ALA A 36 -9.66 1.70 1.93
C ALA A 36 -8.64 2.76 2.38
N THR A 37 -9.03 4.04 2.33
CA THR A 37 -8.19 5.15 2.82
C THR A 37 -7.95 5.05 4.34
N SER A 38 -8.97 4.71 5.13
CA SER A 38 -8.81 4.49 6.57
C SER A 38 -7.86 3.33 6.88
N THR A 39 -7.99 2.21 6.17
CA THR A 39 -7.08 1.06 6.31
C THR A 39 -5.65 1.46 5.96
N TYR A 40 -5.46 2.20 4.86
CA TYR A 40 -4.15 2.71 4.46
C TYR A 40 -3.48 3.54 5.57
N HIS A 41 -4.21 4.47 6.20
CA HIS A 41 -3.68 5.25 7.31
C HIS A 41 -3.33 4.39 8.53
N LYS A 42 -4.18 3.42 8.90
CA LYS A 42 -3.90 2.51 10.02
C LYS A 42 -2.66 1.67 9.77
N VAL A 43 -2.53 1.12 8.56
CA VAL A 43 -1.35 0.35 8.14
C VAL A 43 -0.10 1.24 8.17
N ASN A 44 -0.19 2.47 7.66
CA ASN A 44 0.92 3.42 7.69
C ASN A 44 1.39 3.75 9.12
N MET A 45 0.44 4.01 10.04
CA MET A 45 0.76 4.23 11.45
C MET A 45 1.37 2.99 12.11
N GLY A 46 0.87 1.80 11.75
CA GLY A 46 1.42 0.53 12.20
C GLY A 46 2.86 0.34 11.75
N ILE A 47 3.17 0.56 10.46
CA ILE A 47 4.53 0.48 9.94
C ILE A 47 5.45 1.47 10.66
N MET A 48 5.03 2.73 10.78
CA MET A 48 5.81 3.77 11.45
C MET A 48 6.20 3.38 12.88
N ALA A 49 5.30 2.75 13.63
CA ALA A 49 5.59 2.26 14.98
C ALA A 49 6.42 0.97 14.99
N LEU A 50 6.15 0.03 14.07
CA LEU A 50 6.82 -1.26 14.02
C LEU A 50 8.25 -1.19 13.49
N THR A 51 8.57 -0.24 12.61
CA THR A 51 9.93 -0.09 12.06
C THR A 51 11.00 0.10 13.15
N PRO A 52 10.92 1.08 14.07
CA PRO A 52 11.93 1.23 15.11
C PRO A 52 11.96 0.02 16.07
N VAL A 53 10.81 -0.59 16.34
CA VAL A 53 10.71 -1.80 17.17
C VAL A 53 11.45 -2.98 16.51
N ALA A 54 11.26 -3.19 15.21
CA ALA A 54 11.98 -4.21 14.45
C ALA A 54 13.49 -3.99 14.53
N PHE A 55 13.95 -2.75 14.34
CA PHE A 55 15.36 -2.40 14.48
C PHE A 55 15.89 -2.61 15.90
N ALA A 56 15.11 -2.39 16.95
CA ALA A 56 15.57 -2.62 18.32
C ALA A 56 15.67 -4.11 18.67
N LEU A 57 14.75 -4.94 18.18
CA LEU A 57 14.65 -6.35 18.55
C LEU A 57 15.60 -7.27 17.77
N SER A 58 16.05 -6.87 16.59
CA SER A 58 16.84 -7.72 15.69
C SER A 58 18.34 -7.73 16.08
N PRO A 59 19.05 -8.88 16.23
CA PRO A 59 18.58 -10.26 16.07
C PRO A 59 17.99 -10.82 17.38
N SER A 60 16.75 -11.29 17.34
CA SER A 60 16.11 -12.00 18.46
C SER A 60 15.00 -12.90 17.94
N VAL A 61 14.66 -13.97 18.67
CA VAL A 61 13.51 -14.83 18.35
C VAL A 61 12.19 -14.03 18.37
N LEU A 62 12.16 -12.92 19.12
CA LEU A 62 11.02 -12.00 19.16
C LEU A 62 10.88 -11.14 17.89
N SER A 63 11.87 -11.12 16.98
CA SER A 63 11.75 -10.38 15.72
C SER A 63 10.83 -11.08 14.72
N LEU A 64 10.63 -12.40 14.81
CA LEU A 64 9.78 -13.16 13.88
C LEU A 64 8.34 -12.63 13.75
N PRO A 65 7.56 -12.43 14.84
CA PRO A 65 6.20 -11.87 14.72
C PRO A 65 6.19 -10.44 14.18
N VAL A 66 7.20 -9.64 14.50
CA VAL A 66 7.34 -8.26 14.01
C VAL A 66 7.65 -8.24 12.51
N ASP A 67 8.56 -9.11 12.08
CA ASP A 67 8.95 -9.31 10.70
C ASP A 67 7.79 -9.86 9.87
N LEU A 68 6.97 -10.77 10.42
CA LEU A 68 5.75 -11.26 9.77
C LEU A 68 4.71 -10.13 9.62
N ALA A 69 4.52 -9.33 10.66
CA ALA A 69 3.60 -8.19 10.62
C ALA A 69 4.04 -7.14 9.58
N LEU A 70 5.34 -6.78 9.56
CA LEU A 70 5.91 -5.89 8.55
C LEU A 70 5.87 -6.51 7.15
N GLY A 71 6.08 -7.83 7.04
CA GLY A 71 6.00 -8.59 5.80
C GLY A 71 4.62 -8.56 5.13
N LEU A 72 3.55 -8.32 5.90
CA LEU A 72 2.19 -8.13 5.37
C LEU A 72 1.83 -6.64 5.25
N ALA A 73 2.22 -5.82 6.23
CA ALA A 73 1.88 -4.40 6.28
C ALA A 73 2.55 -3.63 5.13
N LEU A 74 3.82 -3.90 4.83
CA LEU A 74 4.56 -3.19 3.78
C LEU A 74 3.96 -3.46 2.38
N PRO A 75 3.70 -4.71 1.95
CA PRO A 75 3.02 -4.95 0.68
C PRO A 75 1.60 -4.38 0.64
N LEU A 76 0.85 -4.42 1.75
CA LEU A 76 -0.50 -3.85 1.79
C LEU A 76 -0.49 -2.33 1.63
N HIS A 77 0.42 -1.63 2.31
CA HIS A 77 0.65 -0.19 2.13
C HIS A 77 1.03 0.12 0.69
N ALA A 78 2.00 -0.61 0.13
CA ALA A 78 2.45 -0.42 -1.24
C ALA A 78 1.34 -0.71 -2.26
N HIS A 79 0.49 -1.72 -2.03
CA HIS A 79 -0.62 -2.07 -2.91
C HIS A 79 -1.64 -0.93 -3.00
N ILE A 80 -2.09 -0.39 -1.87
CA ILE A 80 -3.04 0.73 -1.86
C ILE A 80 -2.40 2.00 -2.43
N GLY A 81 -1.15 2.29 -2.04
CA GLY A 81 -0.39 3.44 -2.55
C GLY A 81 -0.23 3.39 -4.08
N MET A 82 0.12 2.22 -4.62
CA MET A 82 0.30 2.04 -6.05
C MET A 82 -1.02 2.10 -6.83
N SER A 83 -2.15 1.71 -6.22
CA SER A 83 -3.46 1.91 -6.83
C SER A 83 -3.76 3.40 -7.08
N TYR A 84 -3.37 4.29 -6.17
CA TYR A 84 -3.47 5.75 -6.40
C TYR A 84 -2.56 6.22 -7.54
N VAL A 85 -1.33 5.73 -7.60
CA VAL A 85 -0.41 6.02 -8.72
C VAL A 85 -1.00 5.55 -10.04
N ILE A 86 -1.58 4.34 -10.08
CA ILE A 86 -2.23 3.81 -11.27
C ILE A 86 -3.39 4.71 -11.71
N THR A 87 -4.23 5.18 -10.79
CA THR A 87 -5.34 6.08 -11.15
C THR A 87 -4.86 7.42 -11.68
N ASP A 88 -3.76 7.94 -11.18
CA ASP A 88 -3.26 9.26 -11.55
C ASP A 88 -2.54 9.27 -12.90
N TYR A 89 -1.91 8.15 -13.29
CA TYR A 89 -1.02 8.11 -14.45
C TYR A 89 -1.46 7.17 -15.57
N VAL A 90 -2.07 6.02 -15.29
CA VAL A 90 -2.43 5.06 -16.36
C VAL A 90 -3.47 5.60 -17.34
N PRO A 91 -4.52 6.33 -16.92
CA PRO A 91 -5.49 6.92 -17.86
C PRO A 91 -4.89 7.92 -18.84
N LYS A 92 -3.76 8.56 -18.47
CA LYS A 92 -3.03 9.51 -19.31
C LYS A 92 -2.30 8.81 -20.46
N VAL A 93 -1.94 7.54 -20.27
CA VAL A 93 -1.32 6.70 -21.31
C VAL A 93 -2.42 6.00 -22.13
N SER A 94 -3.30 5.26 -21.45
CA SER A 94 -4.45 4.60 -22.08
C SER A 94 -5.47 4.19 -21.02
N LYS A 95 -6.73 4.57 -21.23
CA LYS A 95 -7.84 4.18 -20.33
C LYS A 95 -8.09 2.66 -20.32
N GLY A 96 -7.79 1.97 -21.42
CA GLY A 96 -7.94 0.52 -21.52
C GLY A 96 -6.97 -0.27 -20.65
N LEU A 97 -5.85 0.34 -20.23
CA LEU A 97 -4.82 -0.32 -19.44
C LEU A 97 -5.09 -0.31 -17.93
N MET A 98 -6.10 0.42 -17.44
CA MET A 98 -6.39 0.49 -16.00
C MET A 98 -6.68 -0.87 -15.36
N GLY A 99 -7.52 -1.69 -16.02
CA GLY A 99 -7.88 -3.01 -15.54
C GLY A 99 -6.66 -3.94 -15.46
N PRO A 100 -5.93 -4.13 -16.58
CA PRO A 100 -4.70 -4.91 -16.60
C PRO A 100 -3.65 -4.44 -15.59
N ALA A 101 -3.44 -3.12 -15.43
CA ALA A 101 -2.48 -2.58 -14.48
C ALA A 101 -2.81 -2.97 -13.03
N ARG A 102 -4.10 -2.91 -12.65
CA ARG A 102 -4.56 -3.32 -11.31
C ARG A 102 -4.43 -4.82 -11.07
N ILE A 103 -4.64 -5.65 -12.10
CA ILE A 103 -4.43 -7.11 -12.03
C ILE A 103 -2.94 -7.43 -11.84
N VAL A 104 -2.06 -6.79 -12.63
CA VAL A 104 -0.61 -6.96 -12.49
C VAL A 104 -0.16 -6.54 -11.09
N LEU A 105 -0.65 -5.40 -10.59
CA LEU A 105 -0.35 -4.94 -9.23
C LEU A 105 -0.79 -5.97 -8.16
N LEU A 106 -1.97 -6.57 -8.31
CA LEU A 106 -2.44 -7.62 -7.40
C LEU A 106 -1.51 -8.84 -7.45
N GLY A 107 -1.09 -9.26 -8.64
CA GLY A 107 -0.14 -10.36 -8.84
C GLY A 107 1.22 -10.08 -8.18
N VAL A 108 1.79 -8.90 -8.42
CA VAL A 108 3.05 -8.45 -7.81
C VAL A 108 2.93 -8.45 -6.28
N THR A 109 1.83 -7.91 -5.74
CA THR A 109 1.59 -7.87 -4.29
C THR A 109 1.54 -9.27 -3.70
N GLY A 110 0.84 -10.21 -4.35
CA GLY A 110 0.77 -11.60 -3.92
C GLY A 110 2.15 -12.28 -3.92
N VAL A 111 2.93 -12.11 -4.98
CA VAL A 111 4.30 -12.63 -5.07
C VAL A 111 5.19 -12.04 -3.98
N THR A 112 5.09 -10.73 -3.72
CA THR A 112 5.86 -10.07 -2.65
C THR A 112 5.50 -10.63 -1.28
N ILE A 113 4.21 -10.80 -0.98
CA ILE A 113 3.77 -11.38 0.30
C ILE A 113 4.33 -12.79 0.49
N LEU A 114 4.23 -13.64 -0.55
CA LEU A 114 4.77 -15.00 -0.49
C LEU A 114 6.30 -15.02 -0.36
N GLY A 115 7.00 -14.12 -1.05
CA GLY A 115 8.45 -13.97 -0.96
C GLY A 115 8.90 -13.54 0.44
N LEU A 116 8.22 -12.54 1.03
CA LEU A 116 8.51 -12.08 2.39
C LEU A 116 8.13 -13.12 3.45
N ALA A 117 7.02 -13.85 3.27
CA ALA A 117 6.66 -14.94 4.15
C ALA A 117 7.71 -16.07 4.11
N ASN A 118 8.19 -16.44 2.93
CA ASN A 118 9.25 -17.42 2.78
C ASN A 118 10.56 -16.94 3.43
N LEU A 119 10.93 -15.67 3.24
CA LEU A 119 12.11 -15.06 3.87
C LEU A 119 12.03 -15.07 5.40
N ASN A 120 10.84 -14.82 5.96
CA ASN A 120 10.63 -14.77 7.41
C ASN A 120 10.51 -16.15 8.06
N LEU A 121 9.99 -17.16 7.35
CA LEU A 121 9.78 -18.50 7.91
C LEU A 121 10.97 -19.45 7.70
N ARG A 122 11.71 -19.27 6.61
CA ARG A 122 12.80 -20.17 6.20
C ARG A 122 14.17 -19.50 6.12
N GLY A 123 14.20 -18.17 6.09
CA GLY A 123 15.44 -17.39 6.08
C GLY A 123 15.72 -16.73 7.43
N ASP A 124 16.66 -15.79 7.42
CA ASP A 124 17.08 -15.05 8.61
C ASP A 124 16.06 -14.01 9.11
N GLY A 125 14.97 -13.79 8.36
CA GLY A 125 14.01 -12.71 8.61
C GLY A 125 14.35 -11.42 7.87
N MET A 126 13.34 -10.62 7.55
CA MET A 126 13.51 -9.40 6.78
C MET A 126 14.42 -8.38 7.48
N THR A 127 14.30 -8.22 8.81
CA THR A 127 15.04 -7.18 9.52
C THR A 127 16.51 -7.56 9.67
N GLU A 128 16.80 -8.83 9.94
CA GLU A 128 18.19 -9.31 9.95
C GLU A 128 18.81 -9.31 8.55
N THR A 129 18.04 -9.59 7.50
CA THR A 129 18.51 -9.46 6.11
C THR A 129 18.93 -8.02 5.80
N VAL A 130 18.13 -7.02 6.21
CA VAL A 130 18.48 -5.60 6.03
C VAL A 130 19.70 -5.23 6.86
N LYS A 131 19.78 -5.67 8.13
CA LYS A 131 20.92 -5.39 9.00
C LYS A 131 22.20 -6.11 8.58
N SER A 132 22.11 -7.32 8.05
CA SER A 132 23.27 -8.07 7.53
C SER A 132 23.83 -7.36 6.31
N MET A 133 22.98 -6.89 5.40
CA MET A 133 23.38 -6.03 4.28
C MET A 133 24.09 -4.76 4.77
N TRP A 134 23.58 -4.11 5.83
CA TRP A 134 24.19 -2.90 6.39
C TRP A 134 25.55 -3.16 7.06
N ARG A 135 25.73 -4.31 7.70
CA ARG A 135 27.00 -4.70 8.34
C ARG A 135 28.08 -5.07 7.33
N GLY A 136 27.73 -5.26 6.06
CA GLY A 136 28.61 -5.71 5.00
C GLY A 136 28.94 -7.21 5.09
N GLU A 137 29.49 -7.76 4.02
CA GLU A 137 29.94 -9.16 4.01
C GLU A 137 31.05 -9.39 5.04
N LYS A 138 30.85 -10.37 5.93
CA LYS A 138 31.99 -10.93 6.66
C LYS A 138 32.85 -11.66 5.63
N LYS A 139 34.00 -11.07 5.26
CA LYS A 139 35.05 -11.75 4.48
C LYS A 139 35.27 -13.12 5.10
N VAL A 140 34.83 -14.18 4.41
CA VAL A 140 35.13 -15.56 4.79
C VAL A 140 36.66 -15.62 4.82
N LYS A 141 37.24 -15.76 6.01
CA LYS A 141 38.67 -16.05 6.13
C LYS A 141 38.88 -17.42 5.51
N GLU A 142 39.28 -17.44 4.25
CA GLU A 142 39.75 -18.62 3.53
C GLU A 142 41.01 -19.12 4.25
N ASN A 143 40.82 -19.91 5.31
CA ASN A 143 41.87 -20.74 5.88
C ASN A 143 42.07 -21.95 4.97
N ARG A 144 42.66 -21.72 3.79
CA ARG A 144 43.22 -22.81 3.00
C ARG A 144 44.61 -23.11 3.59
N LYS A 145 44.67 -24.17 4.42
CA LYS A 145 45.92 -24.86 4.73
C LYS A 145 46.34 -25.71 3.54
#